data_AF-A0A2S3UY22-F1
#
_entry.id   AF-A0A2S3UY22-F1
#
_cell.length_a   1.000
_cell.length_b   1.000
_cell.length_c   1.000
_cell.angle_alpha   90.00
_cell.angle_beta   90.00
_cell.angle_gamma   90.00
#
_symmetry.space_group_name_H-M   'P 1'
#
loop_
_entity.id
_entity.type
_entity.pdbx_description
1 polymer ?
#
loop_
_entity_poly.entity_id
_entity_poly.type
_entity_poly.pdbx_seq_one_letter_code
_entity_poly.pdbx_strand_id
1 'polypeptide(L)'
;MTRTTKQNLSGLRAIYYAFVARDIEYFPRLSSDKGVQTLASDKIIEEIQQKTKNLPQEFSGNRLDEALKLGRESLDEVKEITEYQDQKATRLLIITSFLSALSGMLFSRFAQAYQVPNSIYVFDISALLIASGYLIFLLFVLSAISGALVIFHATRTRFKFPNADPSKPETQLQAPRSQLFFPAIISVRPSAWAESFFDPSPKSLDTSLTENIGAKYLRNYIAETYLVAAKTADKVRYLEPAQNILAFSLRCLLVWLILLGFIHAFIAPTSHLSSQSPVSERAVPIQASENTLPKLPTATLDHNVNGSDSAETLEGDQ
;
A
#
# COMPACT_ATOMS: atom_id res chain seq x y z
N MET A 1 3.67 38.91 -7.77
CA MET A 1 3.66 37.60 -7.09
C MET A 1 2.51 36.76 -7.64
N THR A 2 2.74 36.04 -8.72
CA THR A 2 1.79 35.06 -9.27
C THR A 2 1.74 33.86 -8.33
N ARG A 3 0.59 33.61 -7.69
CA ARG A 3 0.30 32.35 -6.99
C ARG A 3 0.71 31.21 -7.91
N THR A 4 1.81 30.54 -7.61
CA THR A 4 2.17 29.25 -8.20
C THR A 4 1.00 28.32 -7.90
N THR A 5 0.20 28.06 -8.93
CA THR A 5 -0.92 27.14 -8.87
C THR A 5 -0.38 25.84 -8.29
N LYS A 6 -0.83 25.48 -7.08
CA LYS A 6 -0.73 24.12 -6.56
C LYS A 6 -1.26 23.23 -7.69
N GLN A 7 -0.37 22.58 -8.44
CA GLN A 7 -0.76 21.67 -9.51
C GLN A 7 -1.25 20.38 -8.86
N ASN A 8 -2.39 20.51 -8.17
CA ASN A 8 -3.16 19.44 -7.58
C ASN A 8 -3.40 18.41 -8.68
N LEU A 9 -3.05 17.16 -8.38
CA LEU A 9 -3.33 16.08 -9.30
C LEU A 9 -4.85 15.89 -9.33
N SER A 10 -5.48 16.13 -10.47
CA SER A 10 -6.91 15.88 -10.62
C SER A 10 -7.24 14.43 -10.26
N GLY A 11 -8.38 14.19 -9.60
CA GLY A 11 -8.78 12.85 -9.16
C GLY A 11 -8.82 11.83 -10.29
N LEU A 12 -9.34 12.20 -11.47
CA LEU A 12 -9.37 11.32 -12.65
C LEU A 12 -7.97 10.96 -13.14
N ARG A 13 -7.04 11.93 -13.11
CA ARG A 13 -5.65 11.70 -13.51
C ARG A 13 -4.95 10.80 -12.49
N ALA A 14 -5.24 10.96 -11.21
CA ALA A 14 -4.73 10.09 -10.15
C ALA A 14 -5.20 8.65 -10.33
N ILE A 15 -6.49 8.44 -10.63
CA ILE A 15 -7.05 7.11 -10.91
C ILE A 15 -6.37 6.48 -12.13
N TYR A 16 -6.28 7.22 -13.24
CA TYR A 16 -5.65 6.72 -14.46
C TYR A 16 -4.18 6.33 -14.24
N TYR A 17 -3.42 7.15 -13.52
CA TYR A 17 -2.03 6.86 -13.21
C TYR A 17 -1.86 5.68 -12.25
N ALA A 18 -2.74 5.58 -11.25
CA ALA A 18 -2.76 4.44 -10.36
C ALA A 18 -3.04 3.13 -11.14
N PHE A 19 -4.00 3.18 -12.06
CA PHE A 19 -4.39 2.04 -12.90
C PHE A 19 -3.28 1.59 -13.87
N VAL A 20 -2.62 2.52 -14.54
CA VAL A 20 -1.49 2.23 -15.46
C VAL A 20 -0.19 1.97 -14.69
N ALA A 21 -0.21 2.08 -13.36
CA ALA A 21 0.94 1.92 -12.47
C ALA A 21 2.14 2.81 -12.80
N ARG A 22 1.92 3.94 -13.51
CA ARG A 22 2.99 4.81 -14.02
C ARG A 22 3.79 5.42 -12.86
N ASP A 23 5.12 5.36 -12.95
CA ASP A 23 5.99 6.07 -12.02
C ASP A 23 5.92 7.58 -12.29
N ILE A 24 5.69 8.35 -11.23
CA ILE A 24 5.63 9.81 -11.33
C ILE A 24 6.59 10.39 -10.31
N GLU A 25 7.80 10.63 -10.77
CA GLU A 25 8.75 11.49 -10.11
C GLU A 25 8.31 12.93 -10.39
N TYR A 26 7.74 13.58 -9.38
CA TYR A 26 7.30 14.97 -9.53
C TYR A 26 8.13 15.93 -8.68
N PHE A 27 8.57 15.48 -7.50
CA PHE A 27 9.50 16.23 -6.66
C PHE A 27 10.95 15.72 -6.77
N PRO A 28 11.94 16.62 -6.63
CA PRO A 28 11.82 18.04 -6.29
C PRO A 28 11.51 18.93 -7.51
N ARG A 29 10.82 20.05 -7.28
CA ARG A 29 10.55 21.08 -8.30
C ARG A 29 11.42 22.29 -8.05
N LEU A 30 12.41 22.49 -8.90
CA LEU A 30 13.36 23.60 -8.78
C LEU A 30 13.01 24.66 -9.83
N SER A 31 13.04 25.94 -9.42
CA SER A 31 12.94 27.06 -10.34
C SER A 31 14.27 27.20 -11.09
N SER A 32 14.24 27.00 -12.40
CA SER A 32 15.37 27.24 -13.30
C SER A 32 15.02 28.41 -14.22
N ASP A 33 16.03 29.03 -14.84
CA ASP A 33 15.86 30.09 -15.84
C ASP A 33 14.96 29.66 -17.02
N LYS A 34 14.85 28.34 -17.25
CA LYS A 34 13.97 27.73 -18.27
C LYS A 34 12.59 27.31 -17.74
N GLY A 35 12.21 27.73 -16.54
CA GLY A 35 10.98 27.35 -15.85
C GLY A 35 11.18 26.28 -14.77
N VAL A 36 10.09 25.68 -14.32
CA VAL A 36 10.14 24.69 -13.23
C VAL A 36 10.54 23.32 -13.76
N GLN A 37 11.69 22.82 -13.33
CA GLN A 37 12.21 21.50 -13.70
C GLN A 37 12.11 20.53 -12.54
N THR A 38 11.86 19.25 -12.87
CA THR A 38 11.96 18.15 -11.92
C THR A 38 13.35 17.53 -12.03
N LEU A 39 14.05 17.41 -10.91
CA LEU A 39 15.40 16.85 -10.88
C LEU A 39 15.31 15.32 -10.66
N ALA A 40 15.94 14.53 -11.53
CA ALA A 40 16.03 13.09 -11.36
C ALA A 40 16.87 12.73 -10.12
N SER A 41 16.59 11.59 -9.49
CA SER A 41 17.26 11.16 -8.25
C SER A 41 18.79 11.06 -8.38
N ASP A 42 19.31 10.60 -9.51
CA ASP A 42 20.75 10.57 -9.78
C ASP A 42 21.37 11.98 -9.71
N LYS A 43 20.68 12.98 -10.25
CA LYS A 43 21.16 14.36 -10.28
C LYS A 43 21.09 15.04 -8.92
N ILE A 44 20.08 14.70 -8.11
CA ILE A 44 19.99 15.13 -6.71
C ILE A 44 21.19 14.58 -5.92
N ILE A 45 21.47 13.28 -6.04
CA ILE A 45 22.59 12.64 -5.35
C ILE A 45 23.91 13.27 -5.81
N GLU A 46 24.10 13.47 -7.11
CA GLU A 46 25.29 14.10 -7.68
C GLU A 46 25.49 15.53 -7.14
N GLU A 47 24.44 16.35 -7.13
CA GLU A 47 24.48 17.72 -6.60
C GLU A 47 24.84 17.74 -5.11
N ILE A 48 24.20 16.89 -4.30
CA ILE A 48 24.51 16.77 -2.87
C ILE A 48 25.95 16.29 -2.68
N GLN A 49 26.41 15.29 -3.43
CA GLN A 49 27.78 14.79 -3.37
C GLN A 49 28.81 15.87 -3.72
N GLN A 50 28.54 16.69 -4.74
CA GLN A 50 29.41 17.80 -5.12
C GLN A 50 29.48 18.85 -4.01
N LYS A 51 28.34 19.23 -3.43
CA LYS A 51 28.27 20.22 -2.35
C LYS A 51 28.88 19.74 -1.04
N THR A 52 28.91 18.42 -0.82
CA THR A 52 29.41 17.79 0.41
C THR A 52 30.83 17.21 0.27
N LYS A 53 31.50 17.41 -0.87
CA LYS A 53 32.82 16.82 -1.15
C LYS A 53 33.89 17.23 -0.13
N ASN A 54 33.79 18.43 0.43
CA ASN A 54 34.77 18.99 1.36
C ASN A 54 34.43 18.74 2.84
N LEU A 55 33.30 18.09 3.15
CA LEU A 55 32.90 17.73 4.53
C LEU A 55 34.03 17.09 5.35
N PRO A 56 34.83 16.14 4.81
CA PRO A 56 35.86 15.48 5.61
C PRO A 56 36.96 16.43 6.13
N GLN A 57 37.19 17.56 5.45
CA GLN A 57 38.17 18.56 5.87
C GLN A 57 37.58 19.57 6.87
N GLU A 58 36.26 19.78 6.84
CA GLU A 58 35.57 20.79 7.65
C GLU A 58 35.08 20.26 9.01
N PHE A 59 34.83 18.95 9.10
CA PHE A 59 34.26 18.30 10.28
C PHE A 59 35.22 17.21 10.79
N SER A 60 35.94 17.52 11.88
CA SER A 60 36.80 16.57 12.58
C SER A 60 36.51 16.55 14.08
N GLY A 61 36.70 15.39 14.71
CA GLY A 61 36.44 15.17 16.14
C GLY A 61 34.96 15.38 16.52
N ASN A 62 34.70 15.96 17.69
CA ASN A 62 33.36 16.10 18.28
C ASN A 62 32.31 16.76 17.35
N ARG A 63 32.72 17.66 16.44
CA ARG A 63 31.80 18.32 15.50
C ARG A 63 31.23 17.34 14.47
N LEU A 64 32.01 16.33 14.09
CA LEU A 64 31.55 15.29 13.17
C LEU A 64 30.53 14.38 13.86
N ASP A 65 30.77 14.02 15.11
CA ASP A 65 29.84 13.19 15.90
C ASP A 65 28.50 13.90 16.13
N GLU A 66 28.54 15.19 16.44
CA GLU A 66 27.33 16.02 16.56
C GLU A 66 26.58 16.11 15.23
N ALA A 67 27.28 16.38 14.11
CA ALA A 67 26.67 16.42 12.79
C ALA A 67 26.08 15.07 12.38
N LEU A 68 26.75 13.96 12.68
CA LEU A 68 26.25 12.60 12.46
C LEU A 68 24.97 12.32 13.23
N LYS A 69 24.92 12.74 14.51
CA LYS A 69 23.72 12.64 15.33
C LYS A 69 22.56 13.42 14.72
N LEU A 70 22.78 14.69 14.34
CA LEU A 70 21.76 15.52 13.70
C LEU A 70 21.30 14.97 12.34
N GLY A 71 22.22 14.41 11.55
CA GLY A 71 21.91 13.76 10.28
C GLY A 71 21.03 12.53 10.46
N ARG A 72 21.33 11.71 11.48
CA ARG A 72 20.50 10.56 11.86
C ARG A 72 19.11 11.00 12.34
N GLU A 73 19.04 11.97 13.25
CA GLU A 73 17.78 12.52 13.76
C GLU A 73 16.90 13.07 12.62
N SER A 74 17.51 13.79 11.66
CA SER A 74 16.80 14.30 10.49
C SER A 74 16.24 13.18 9.60
N LEU A 75 17.01 12.09 9.41
CA LEU A 75 16.55 10.93 8.64
C LEU A 75 15.39 10.23 9.36
N ASP A 76 15.49 10.07 10.67
CA ASP A 76 14.47 9.40 11.48
C ASP A 76 13.17 10.22 11.53
N GLU A 77 13.24 11.54 11.68
CA GLU A 77 12.07 12.44 11.59
C GLU A 77 11.32 12.27 10.25
N VAL A 78 12.04 12.26 9.12
CA VAL A 78 11.41 12.11 7.81
C VAL A 78 10.81 10.71 7.61
N LYS A 79 11.42 9.66 8.20
CA LYS A 79 10.83 8.32 8.23
C LYS A 79 9.54 8.29 9.05
N GLU A 80 9.54 8.87 10.25
CA GLU A 80 8.36 8.95 11.13
C GLU A 80 7.21 9.67 10.44
N ILE A 81 7.48 10.79 9.77
CA ILE A 81 6.47 11.51 8.96
C ILE A 81 5.89 10.59 7.87
N THR A 82 6.74 9.82 7.21
CA THR A 82 6.32 8.90 6.14
C THR A 82 5.44 7.78 6.68
N GLU A 83 5.86 7.18 7.80
CA GLU A 83 5.10 6.13 8.48
C GLU A 83 3.75 6.66 8.97
N TYR A 84 3.72 7.87 9.55
CA TYR A 84 2.48 8.51 9.98
C TYR A 84 1.47 8.66 8.82
N GLN A 85 1.92 9.07 7.63
CA GLN A 85 1.04 9.16 6.46
C GLN A 85 0.52 7.79 6.00
N ASP A 86 1.40 6.77 5.99
CA ASP A 86 1.02 5.41 5.59
C ASP A 86 0.04 4.78 6.60
N GLN A 87 0.24 4.98 7.91
CA GLN A 87 -0.69 4.55 8.96
C GLN A 87 -2.05 5.26 8.82
N LYS A 88 -2.06 6.57 8.57
CA LYS A 88 -3.29 7.34 8.34
C LYS A 88 -4.06 6.81 7.13
N ALA A 89 -3.37 6.55 6.02
CA ALA A 89 -3.97 5.98 4.82
C ALA A 89 -4.56 4.58 5.07
N THR A 90 -3.83 3.75 5.81
CA THR A 90 -4.28 2.40 6.20
C THR A 90 -5.55 2.44 7.04
N ARG A 91 -5.64 3.34 8.03
CA ARG A 91 -6.86 3.52 8.83
C ARG A 91 -8.07 3.89 7.96
N LEU A 92 -7.89 4.77 6.97
CA LEU A 92 -8.96 5.14 6.04
C LEU A 92 -9.43 3.95 5.19
N LEU A 93 -8.50 3.11 4.72
CA LEU A 93 -8.85 1.89 4.00
C LEU A 93 -9.65 0.91 4.87
N ILE A 94 -9.22 0.69 6.12
CA ILE A 94 -9.91 -0.21 7.05
C ILE A 94 -11.36 0.24 7.27
N ILE A 95 -11.57 1.53 7.57
CA ILE A 95 -12.91 2.10 7.77
C ILE A 95 -13.77 1.91 6.50
N THR A 96 -13.19 2.23 5.32
CA THR A 96 -13.89 2.09 4.04
C THR A 96 -14.28 0.64 3.76
N SER A 97 -13.40 -0.33 4.07
CA SER A 97 -13.69 -1.76 3.90
C SER A 97 -14.83 -2.22 4.79
N PHE A 98 -14.85 -1.84 6.07
CA PHE A 98 -15.95 -2.19 6.98
C PHE A 98 -17.28 -1.58 6.53
N LEU A 99 -17.29 -0.30 6.14
CA LEU A 99 -18.48 0.35 5.61
C LEU A 99 -18.94 -0.28 4.29
N SER A 100 -18.02 -0.71 3.43
CA SER A 100 -18.34 -1.41 2.18
C SER A 100 -18.95 -2.79 2.43
N ALA A 101 -18.45 -3.53 3.42
CA ALA A 101 -19.02 -4.82 3.80
C ALA A 101 -20.44 -4.68 4.37
N LEU A 102 -20.64 -3.75 5.30
CA LEU A 102 -21.96 -3.47 5.88
C LEU A 102 -22.96 -3.00 4.83
N SER A 103 -22.55 -2.04 3.99
CA SER A 103 -23.40 -1.51 2.92
C SER A 103 -23.71 -2.56 1.85
N GLY A 104 -22.77 -3.45 1.52
CA GLY A 104 -23.02 -4.61 0.65
C GLY A 104 -24.08 -5.57 1.22
N MET A 105 -24.05 -5.84 2.52
CA MET A 105 -25.09 -6.63 3.20
C MET A 105 -26.45 -5.96 3.12
N LEU A 106 -26.53 -4.66 3.43
CA LEU A 106 -27.78 -3.88 3.33
C LEU A 106 -28.30 -3.83 1.89
N PHE A 107 -27.41 -3.63 0.93
CA PHE A 107 -27.77 -3.59 -0.49
C PHE A 107 -28.29 -4.94 -0.98
N SER A 108 -27.75 -6.06 -0.50
CA SER A 108 -28.27 -7.39 -0.80
C SER A 108 -29.73 -7.54 -0.35
N ARG A 109 -30.08 -7.05 0.85
CA ARG A 109 -31.47 -7.03 1.33
C ARG A 109 -32.35 -6.08 0.51
N PHE A 110 -31.84 -4.90 0.18
CA PHE A 110 -32.52 -3.96 -0.70
C PHE A 110 -32.84 -4.60 -2.06
N ALA A 111 -31.87 -5.26 -2.69
CA ALA A 111 -32.03 -5.88 -4.01
C ALA A 111 -32.98 -7.09 -4.00
N GLN A 112 -33.12 -7.79 -2.87
CA GLN A 112 -34.12 -8.84 -2.68
C GLN A 112 -35.54 -8.25 -2.53
N ALA A 113 -35.67 -7.14 -1.80
CA ALA A 113 -36.95 -6.51 -1.51
C ALA A 113 -37.50 -5.66 -2.68
N TYR A 114 -36.61 -5.09 -3.50
CA TYR A 114 -36.97 -4.15 -4.58
C TYR A 114 -36.30 -4.59 -5.88
N GLN A 115 -37.06 -5.24 -6.76
CA GLN A 115 -36.54 -5.61 -8.08
C GLN A 115 -36.54 -4.42 -9.05
N VAL A 116 -35.56 -4.40 -9.96
CA VAL A 116 -35.55 -3.46 -11.07
C VAL A 116 -36.74 -3.81 -11.98
N PRO A 117 -37.69 -2.88 -12.23
CA PRO A 117 -38.83 -3.16 -13.08
C PRO A 117 -38.37 -3.52 -14.51
N ASN A 118 -38.84 -4.64 -15.05
CA ASN A 118 -38.52 -5.08 -16.41
C ASN A 118 -39.09 -4.13 -17.50
N SER A 119 -40.03 -3.25 -17.14
CA SER A 119 -40.70 -2.32 -18.05
C SER A 119 -40.10 -0.92 -17.92
N ILE A 120 -39.30 -0.52 -18.90
CA ILE A 120 -38.79 0.86 -19.06
C ILE A 120 -39.92 1.85 -19.44
N TYR A 121 -41.10 1.36 -19.81
CA TYR A 121 -42.15 2.14 -20.48
C TYR A 121 -43.16 2.83 -19.58
N VAL A 122 -43.13 2.63 -18.26
CA VAL A 122 -44.04 3.33 -17.34
C VAL A 122 -43.18 4.16 -16.38
N PHE A 123 -43.23 5.49 -16.54
CA PHE A 123 -42.61 6.45 -15.62
C PHE A 123 -43.35 6.44 -14.27
N ASP A 124 -43.17 5.38 -13.50
CA ASP A 124 -43.57 5.33 -12.09
C ASP A 124 -42.45 5.99 -11.25
N ILE A 125 -42.84 6.94 -10.40
CA ILE A 125 -41.92 7.59 -9.46
C ILE A 125 -41.21 6.55 -8.58
N SER A 126 -41.91 5.47 -8.22
CA SER A 126 -41.37 4.36 -7.44
C SER A 126 -40.22 3.66 -8.16
N ALA A 127 -40.39 3.41 -9.47
CA ALA A 127 -39.37 2.80 -10.32
C ALA A 127 -38.13 3.70 -10.44
N LEU A 128 -38.35 5.01 -10.64
CA LEU A 128 -37.25 5.99 -10.69
C LEU A 128 -36.48 6.03 -9.37
N LEU A 129 -37.18 5.97 -8.24
CA LEU A 129 -36.57 6.01 -6.92
C LEU A 129 -35.73 4.76 -6.64
N ILE A 130 -36.26 3.58 -6.95
CA ILE A 130 -35.51 2.31 -6.85
C ILE A 130 -34.27 2.35 -7.76
N ALA A 131 -34.43 2.76 -9.03
CA ALA A 131 -33.34 2.88 -9.98
C ALA A 131 -32.25 3.85 -9.50
N SER A 132 -32.65 4.98 -8.89
CA SER A 132 -31.71 5.93 -8.29
C SER A 132 -30.95 5.31 -7.10
N GLY A 133 -31.60 4.44 -6.32
CA GLY A 133 -30.96 3.66 -5.26
C GLY A 133 -29.84 2.76 -5.79
N TYR A 134 -30.10 2.01 -6.87
CA TYR A 134 -29.08 1.21 -7.55
C TYR A 134 -27.93 2.07 -8.10
N LEU A 135 -28.25 3.19 -8.75
CA LEU A 135 -27.25 4.07 -9.35
C LEU A 135 -26.34 4.71 -8.29
N ILE A 136 -26.90 5.23 -7.21
CA ILE A 136 -26.12 5.86 -6.13
C ILE A 136 -25.25 4.82 -5.43
N PHE A 137 -25.75 3.60 -5.22
CA PHE A 137 -24.94 2.52 -4.66
C PHE A 137 -23.78 2.13 -5.60
N LEU A 138 -24.04 2.05 -6.91
CA LEU A 138 -22.98 1.81 -7.90
C LEU A 138 -21.92 2.91 -7.88
N LEU A 139 -22.33 4.18 -7.80
CA LEU A 139 -21.41 5.32 -7.67
C LEU A 139 -20.57 5.23 -6.40
N PHE A 140 -21.18 4.82 -5.27
CA PHE A 140 -20.46 4.54 -4.03
C PHE A 140 -19.38 3.46 -4.24
N VAL A 141 -19.73 2.32 -4.84
CA VAL A 141 -18.79 1.20 -5.07
C VAL A 141 -17.64 1.62 -6.00
N LEU A 142 -17.95 2.24 -7.14
CA LEU A 142 -16.94 2.66 -8.11
C LEU A 142 -15.97 3.69 -7.52
N SER A 143 -16.49 4.65 -6.76
CA SER A 143 -15.65 5.64 -6.07
C SER A 143 -14.84 5.04 -4.93
N ALA A 144 -15.39 4.11 -4.13
CA ALA A 144 -14.66 3.41 -3.07
C ALA A 144 -13.46 2.64 -3.63
N ILE A 145 -13.69 1.83 -4.68
CA ILE A 145 -12.65 1.06 -5.36
C ILE A 145 -11.59 1.99 -5.97
N SER A 146 -12.03 3.06 -6.64
CA SER A 146 -11.11 4.04 -7.24
C SER A 146 -10.24 4.75 -6.18
N GLY A 147 -10.83 5.16 -5.07
CA GLY A 147 -10.11 5.77 -3.95
C GLY A 147 -9.10 4.80 -3.33
N ALA A 148 -9.52 3.55 -3.09
CA ALA A 148 -8.65 2.51 -2.56
C ALA A 148 -7.48 2.20 -3.50
N LEU A 149 -7.72 2.13 -4.81
CA LEU A 149 -6.68 1.92 -5.82
C LEU A 149 -5.62 3.02 -5.79
N VAL A 150 -6.03 4.29 -5.69
CA VAL A 150 -5.08 5.41 -5.61
C VAL A 150 -4.30 5.39 -4.31
N ILE A 151 -4.93 5.07 -3.16
CA ILE A 151 -4.19 4.89 -1.90
C ILE A 151 -3.16 3.78 -2.02
N PHE A 152 -3.55 2.61 -2.53
CA PHE A 152 -2.65 1.47 -2.67
C PHE A 152 -1.47 1.79 -3.60
N HIS A 153 -1.72 2.52 -4.67
CA HIS A 153 -0.65 3.01 -5.55
C HIS A 153 0.31 3.96 -4.80
N ALA A 154 -0.23 4.87 -3.98
CA ALA A 154 0.56 5.84 -3.22
C ALA A 154 1.39 5.18 -2.10
N THR A 155 0.85 4.15 -1.44
CA THR A 155 1.53 3.46 -0.32
C THR A 155 2.49 2.37 -0.77
N ARG A 156 2.53 2.04 -2.07
CA ARG A 156 3.44 1.03 -2.61
C ARG A 156 4.90 1.33 -2.24
N THR A 157 5.60 0.30 -1.77
CA THR A 157 7.02 0.37 -1.43
C THR A 157 7.86 0.55 -2.69
N ARG A 158 8.15 1.81 -3.05
CA ARG A 158 9.06 2.17 -4.16
C ARG A 158 10.24 2.96 -3.62
N PHE A 159 11.46 2.51 -3.84
CA PHE A 159 12.64 3.28 -3.47
C PHE A 159 13.11 4.10 -4.66
N LYS A 160 13.34 5.40 -4.46
CA LYS A 160 13.96 6.27 -5.45
C LYS A 160 15.48 6.05 -5.44
N PHE A 161 15.89 4.88 -5.91
CA PHE A 161 17.30 4.57 -6.11
C PHE A 161 17.50 4.11 -7.55
N PRO A 162 18.59 4.55 -8.20
CA PRO A 162 18.95 4.09 -9.54
C PRO A 162 19.11 2.58 -9.48
N ASN A 163 18.45 1.86 -10.38
CA ASN A 163 18.64 0.42 -10.48
C ASN A 163 20.10 0.13 -10.85
N ALA A 164 20.68 -0.86 -10.17
CA ALA A 164 22.00 -1.37 -10.55
C ALA A 164 21.93 -1.85 -12.00
N ASP A 165 22.82 -1.34 -12.85
CA ASP A 165 22.89 -1.75 -14.24
C ASP A 165 23.62 -3.10 -14.32
N PRO A 166 22.93 -4.23 -14.57
CA PRO A 166 23.57 -5.54 -14.59
C PRO A 166 24.58 -5.67 -15.74
N SER A 167 24.52 -4.78 -16.73
CA SER A 167 25.47 -4.76 -17.85
C SER A 167 26.83 -4.16 -17.47
N LYS A 168 26.97 -3.56 -16.28
CA LYS A 168 28.21 -2.94 -15.80
C LYS A 168 28.75 -3.67 -14.56
N PRO A 169 29.35 -4.86 -14.74
CA PRO A 169 29.86 -5.67 -13.63
C PRO A 169 30.91 -4.92 -12.78
N GLU A 170 31.63 -3.97 -13.38
CA GLU A 170 32.57 -3.09 -12.69
C GLU A 170 31.92 -2.27 -11.57
N THR A 171 30.64 -1.92 -11.72
CA THR A 171 29.91 -1.12 -10.71
C THR A 171 29.62 -1.96 -9.45
N GLN A 172 29.56 -3.29 -9.58
CA GLN A 172 29.32 -4.21 -8.45
C GLN A 172 30.57 -4.45 -7.59
N LEU A 173 31.75 -4.17 -8.14
CA LEU A 173 33.03 -4.26 -7.44
C LEU A 173 33.41 -2.93 -6.75
N GLN A 174 32.70 -1.84 -7.05
CA GLN A 174 32.93 -0.55 -6.42
C GLN A 174 32.23 -0.46 -5.06
N ALA A 175 32.68 0.48 -4.24
CA ALA A 175 32.02 0.82 -2.98
C ALA A 175 30.54 1.23 -3.23
N PRO A 176 29.63 0.89 -2.31
CA PRO A 176 28.22 1.20 -2.47
C PRO A 176 27.99 2.72 -2.52
N ARG A 177 27.03 3.16 -3.33
CA ARG A 177 26.65 4.59 -3.44
C ARG A 177 26.14 5.17 -2.12
N SER A 178 25.55 4.33 -1.28
CA SER A 178 25.07 4.63 0.07
C SER A 178 25.29 3.41 0.97
N GLN A 179 25.66 3.66 2.23
CA GLN A 179 25.88 2.63 3.26
C GLN A 179 24.66 2.40 4.17
N LEU A 180 23.57 3.15 3.98
CA LEU A 180 22.40 3.11 4.85
C LEU A 180 21.18 2.51 4.14
N PHE A 181 21.05 2.68 2.82
CA PHE A 181 19.88 2.23 2.07
C PHE A 181 20.13 0.88 1.41
N PHE A 182 19.22 -0.07 1.67
CA PHE A 182 19.38 -1.44 1.17
C PHE A 182 19.54 -1.53 -0.35
N PRO A 183 18.87 -0.73 -1.23
CA PRO A 183 19.06 -0.88 -2.67
C PRO A 183 20.50 -0.57 -3.10
N ALA A 184 21.15 0.38 -2.44
CA ALA A 184 22.55 0.71 -2.70
C ALA A 184 23.49 -0.37 -2.11
N ILE A 185 23.17 -0.90 -0.94
CA ILE A 185 23.94 -1.99 -0.30
C ILE A 185 23.90 -3.27 -1.14
N ILE A 186 22.72 -3.70 -1.58
CA ILE A 186 22.57 -4.93 -2.38
C ILE A 186 22.98 -4.76 -3.84
N SER A 187 23.23 -3.54 -4.30
CA SER A 187 23.70 -3.27 -5.66
C SER A 187 25.18 -3.63 -5.89
N VAL A 188 25.92 -3.86 -4.80
CA VAL A 188 27.34 -4.22 -4.82
C VAL A 188 27.55 -5.61 -4.25
N ARG A 189 28.73 -6.21 -4.50
CA ARG A 189 29.08 -7.50 -3.89
C ARG A 189 29.31 -7.36 -2.38
N PRO A 190 29.03 -8.40 -1.57
CA PRO A 190 29.32 -8.38 -0.13
C PRO A 190 30.78 -8.03 0.21
N SER A 191 31.74 -8.48 -0.62
CA SER A 191 33.15 -8.13 -0.46
C SER A 191 33.40 -6.63 -0.66
N ALA A 192 32.87 -6.05 -1.73
CA ALA A 192 32.99 -4.61 -2.01
C ALA A 192 32.28 -3.74 -0.95
N TRP A 193 31.17 -4.23 -0.40
CA TRP A 193 30.51 -3.59 0.75
C TRP A 193 31.40 -3.62 2.00
N ALA A 194 31.95 -4.78 2.36
CA ALA A 194 32.84 -4.93 3.51
C ALA A 194 34.12 -4.08 3.34
N GLU A 195 34.74 -4.11 2.16
CA GLU A 195 35.92 -3.32 1.81
C GLU A 195 35.67 -1.81 1.88
N SER A 196 34.41 -1.35 1.75
CA SER A 196 34.08 0.09 1.82
C SER A 196 34.32 0.74 3.19
N PHE A 197 34.52 -0.08 4.24
CA PHE A 197 34.77 0.33 5.62
C PHE A 197 36.27 0.42 5.95
N PHE A 198 37.12 -0.17 5.12
CA PHE A 198 38.56 -0.25 5.32
C PHE A 198 39.29 0.57 4.26
N ASP A 199 40.42 1.19 4.63
CA ASP A 199 41.27 1.83 3.62
C ASP A 199 42.21 0.77 3.03
N PRO A 200 42.17 0.48 1.71
CA PRO A 200 43.07 -0.49 1.09
C PRO A 200 44.51 0.03 0.94
N SER A 201 44.87 1.17 1.55
CA SER A 201 46.19 1.78 1.42
C SER A 201 47.32 0.78 1.75
N PRO A 202 48.17 0.41 0.77
CA PRO A 202 49.20 -0.63 0.92
C PRO A 202 50.38 -0.21 1.81
N LYS A 203 50.31 0.95 2.47
CA LYS A 203 51.41 1.56 3.22
C LYS A 203 51.29 1.41 4.74
N SER A 204 50.17 0.94 5.27
CA SER A 204 50.01 0.63 6.69
C SER A 204 49.59 -0.82 6.87
N LEU A 205 50.40 -1.60 7.57
CA LEU A 205 50.09 -2.98 8.00
C LEU A 205 48.93 -3.04 9.01
N ASP A 206 48.49 -1.89 9.52
CA ASP A 206 47.29 -1.77 10.35
C ASP A 206 46.06 -1.60 9.46
N THR A 207 45.11 -2.52 9.63
CA THR A 207 43.73 -2.43 9.13
C THR A 207 43.00 -1.31 9.87
N SER A 208 43.39 -0.07 9.65
CA SER A 208 42.70 1.09 10.23
C SER A 208 41.38 1.32 9.50
N LEU A 209 40.36 1.68 10.29
CA LEU A 209 39.07 2.11 9.76
C LEU A 209 39.32 3.33 8.86
N THR A 210 38.63 3.43 7.71
CA THR A 210 38.82 4.58 6.82
C THR A 210 38.60 5.88 7.58
N GLU A 211 39.60 6.77 7.64
CA GLU A 211 39.55 8.03 8.40
C GLU A 211 38.34 8.93 8.02
N ASN A 212 37.77 8.70 6.83
CA ASN A 212 36.66 9.48 6.28
C ASN A 212 35.29 8.78 6.38
N ILE A 213 35.15 7.69 7.13
CA ILE A 213 33.88 6.95 7.20
C ILE A 213 32.76 7.79 7.81
N GLY A 214 33.02 8.55 8.87
CA GLY A 214 32.02 9.42 9.49
C GLY A 214 31.49 10.48 8.51
N ALA A 215 32.39 11.10 7.74
CA ALA A 215 31.99 12.08 6.72
C ALA A 215 31.17 11.43 5.59
N LYS A 216 31.50 10.19 5.18
CA LYS A 216 30.68 9.42 4.22
C LYS A 216 29.29 9.13 4.77
N TYR A 217 29.16 8.72 6.04
CA TYR A 217 27.87 8.48 6.69
C TYR A 217 27.05 9.75 6.78
N LEU A 218 27.64 10.87 7.20
CA LEU A 218 26.96 12.17 7.27
C LEU A 218 26.40 12.56 5.89
N ARG A 219 27.20 12.40 4.83
CA ARG A 219 26.76 12.65 3.46
C ARG A 219 25.59 11.73 3.05
N ASN A 220 25.64 10.46 3.41
CA ASN A 220 24.56 9.51 3.12
C ASN A 220 23.27 9.93 3.86
N TYR A 221 23.36 10.29 5.15
CA TYR A 221 22.22 10.80 5.91
C TYR A 221 21.58 12.02 5.25
N ILE A 222 22.39 13.01 4.82
CA ILE A 222 21.89 14.22 4.15
C ILE A 222 21.17 13.86 2.84
N ALA A 223 21.82 13.07 1.98
CA ALA A 223 21.27 12.69 0.68
C ALA A 223 19.96 11.89 0.84
N GLU A 224 19.94 10.95 1.77
CA GLU A 224 18.80 10.08 1.99
C GLU A 224 17.62 10.77 2.63
N THR A 225 17.87 11.62 3.63
CA THR A 225 16.83 12.45 4.24
C THR A 225 16.09 13.24 3.17
N TYR A 226 16.85 13.84 2.24
CA TYR A 226 16.28 14.56 1.11
C TYR A 226 15.47 13.66 0.16
N LEU A 227 16.01 12.50 -0.22
CA LEU A 227 15.31 11.56 -1.11
C LEU A 227 14.02 11.01 -0.50
N VAL A 228 14.02 10.70 0.81
CA VAL A 228 12.81 10.27 1.52
C VAL A 228 11.82 11.42 1.58
N ALA A 229 12.25 12.64 1.90
CA ALA A 229 11.36 13.81 1.93
C ALA A 229 10.70 14.06 0.56
N ALA A 230 11.48 14.00 -0.53
CA ALA A 230 10.96 14.15 -1.88
C ALA A 230 9.95 13.05 -2.24
N LYS A 231 10.21 11.80 -1.82
CA LYS A 231 9.29 10.68 -2.01
C LYS A 231 8.00 10.87 -1.19
N THR A 232 8.10 11.33 0.05
CA THR A 232 6.95 11.57 0.92
C THR A 232 6.08 12.69 0.38
N ALA A 233 6.67 13.74 -0.19
CA ALA A 233 5.93 14.76 -0.91
C ALA A 233 5.16 14.20 -2.12
N ASP A 234 5.77 13.29 -2.89
CA ASP A 234 5.08 12.61 -4.00
C ASP A 234 3.91 11.74 -3.50
N LYS A 235 4.10 11.00 -2.39
CA LYS A 235 3.02 10.21 -1.76
C LYS A 235 1.84 11.08 -1.35
N VAL A 236 2.10 12.16 -0.61
CA VAL A 236 1.06 13.08 -0.11
C VAL A 236 0.24 13.66 -1.26
N ARG A 237 0.88 13.94 -2.40
CA ARG A 237 0.19 14.43 -3.61
C ARG A 237 -0.85 13.46 -4.17
N TYR A 238 -0.65 12.15 -4.02
CA TYR A 238 -1.64 11.14 -4.40
C TYR A 238 -2.67 10.88 -3.30
N LEU A 239 -2.28 11.01 -2.03
CA LEU A 239 -3.19 10.81 -0.91
C LEU A 239 -4.32 11.86 -0.87
N GLU A 240 -4.04 13.12 -1.21
CA GLU A 240 -5.06 14.18 -1.25
C GLU A 240 -6.23 13.87 -2.22
N PRO A 241 -6.01 13.59 -3.53
CA PRO A 241 -7.10 13.22 -4.42
C PRO A 241 -7.77 11.90 -4.02
N ALA A 242 -7.01 10.93 -3.47
CA ALA A 242 -7.58 9.67 -3.00
C ALA A 242 -8.57 9.89 -1.83
N GLN A 243 -8.19 10.73 -0.87
CA GLN A 243 -9.06 11.12 0.24
C GLN A 243 -10.31 11.84 -0.25
N ASN A 244 -10.19 12.72 -1.25
CA ASN A 244 -11.35 13.39 -1.86
C ASN A 244 -12.29 12.41 -2.57
N ILE A 245 -11.75 11.40 -3.27
CA ILE A 245 -12.55 10.34 -3.91
C ILE A 245 -13.26 9.48 -2.85
N LEU A 246 -12.57 9.10 -1.77
CA LEU A 246 -13.18 8.36 -0.67
C LEU A 246 -14.24 9.19 0.09
N ALA A 247 -13.99 10.49 0.28
CA ALA A 247 -14.99 11.39 0.87
C ALA A 247 -16.24 11.51 -0.02
N PHE A 248 -16.07 11.54 -1.34
CA PHE A 248 -17.18 11.49 -2.28
C PHE A 248 -17.93 10.15 -2.17
N SER A 249 -17.22 9.03 -2.11
CA SER A 249 -17.81 7.71 -1.87
C SER A 249 -18.65 7.68 -0.61
N LEU A 250 -18.13 8.18 0.51
CA LEU A 250 -18.85 8.23 1.78
C LEU A 250 -20.12 9.11 1.71
N ARG A 251 -20.08 10.22 0.95
CA ARG A 251 -21.27 11.04 0.69
C ARG A 251 -22.31 10.28 -0.13
N CYS A 252 -21.91 9.55 -1.17
CA CYS A 252 -22.82 8.68 -1.93
C CYS A 252 -23.45 7.62 -1.03
N LEU A 253 -22.66 6.99 -0.15
CA LEU A 253 -23.19 6.01 0.81
C LEU A 253 -24.23 6.63 1.76
N LEU A 254 -23.95 7.81 2.30
CA LEU A 254 -24.88 8.50 3.20
C LEU A 254 -26.18 8.87 2.49
N VAL A 255 -26.09 9.41 1.27
CA VAL A 255 -27.28 9.70 0.45
C VAL A 255 -28.05 8.42 0.15
N TRP A 256 -27.36 7.32 -0.17
CA TRP A 256 -27.98 6.02 -0.40
C TRP A 256 -28.71 5.48 0.84
N LEU A 257 -28.14 5.62 2.04
CA LEU A 257 -28.79 5.17 3.29
C LEU A 257 -30.06 5.97 3.60
N ILE A 258 -30.05 7.28 3.36
CA ILE A 258 -31.25 8.13 3.50
C ILE A 258 -32.31 7.70 2.49
N LEU A 259 -31.91 7.51 1.23
CA LEU A 259 -32.80 7.06 0.16
C LEU A 259 -33.37 5.67 0.45
N LEU A 260 -32.57 4.76 1.00
CA LEU A 260 -32.99 3.43 1.42
C LEU A 260 -34.10 3.51 2.47
N GLY A 261 -33.93 4.32 3.51
CA GLY A 261 -34.95 4.54 4.53
C GLY A 261 -36.22 5.15 3.96
N PHE A 262 -36.09 6.10 3.02
CA PHE A 262 -37.22 6.68 2.33
C PHE A 262 -37.97 5.65 1.47
N ILE A 263 -37.27 4.87 0.65
CA ILE A 263 -37.87 3.79 -0.15
C ILE A 263 -38.59 2.81 0.78
N HIS A 264 -37.99 2.43 1.91
CA HIS A 264 -38.60 1.50 2.85
C HIS A 264 -39.87 2.04 3.52
N ALA A 265 -39.93 3.35 3.79
CA ALA A 265 -41.08 3.98 4.41
C ALA A 265 -42.27 4.17 3.45
N PHE A 266 -42.00 4.41 2.16
CA PHE A 266 -43.02 4.84 1.19
C PHE A 266 -43.34 3.82 0.11
N ILE A 267 -42.47 2.84 -0.14
CA ILE A 267 -42.64 1.86 -1.21
C ILE A 267 -42.74 0.46 -0.60
N ALA A 268 -43.90 -0.16 -0.83
CA ALA A 268 -44.13 -1.55 -0.43
C ALA A 268 -43.11 -2.48 -1.11
N PRO A 269 -42.48 -3.41 -0.38
CA PRO A 269 -41.59 -4.40 -0.98
C PRO A 269 -42.29 -5.15 -2.12
N THR A 270 -41.56 -5.41 -3.21
CA THR A 270 -42.04 -6.32 -4.26
C THR A 270 -41.92 -7.73 -3.72
N SER A 271 -42.92 -8.16 -2.95
CA SER A 271 -43.01 -9.50 -2.40
C SER A 271 -42.87 -10.50 -3.54
N HIS A 272 -41.78 -11.28 -3.54
CA HIS A 272 -41.87 -12.60 -4.14
C HIS A 272 -42.90 -13.35 -3.33
N LEU A 273 -44.08 -13.57 -3.90
CA LEU A 273 -44.79 -14.82 -3.63
C LEU A 273 -43.80 -15.91 -4.02
N SER A 274 -43.03 -16.33 -3.03
CA SER A 274 -42.22 -17.53 -3.04
C SER A 274 -43.12 -18.63 -3.55
N SER A 275 -43.07 -18.87 -4.85
CA SER A 275 -43.48 -20.11 -5.48
C SER A 275 -42.42 -21.16 -5.09
N GLN A 276 -42.21 -21.35 -3.79
CA GLN A 276 -41.97 -22.67 -3.27
C GLN A 276 -43.30 -23.37 -3.48
N SER A 277 -43.52 -23.87 -4.69
CA SER A 277 -44.41 -25.01 -4.86
C SER A 277 -44.00 -25.99 -3.77
N PRO A 278 -44.90 -26.43 -2.87
CA PRO A 278 -44.57 -27.55 -2.03
C PRO A 278 -44.14 -28.63 -3.01
N VAL A 279 -42.87 -29.02 -2.94
CA VAL A 279 -42.42 -30.26 -3.55
C VAL A 279 -43.36 -31.27 -2.96
N SER A 280 -44.35 -31.67 -3.74
CA SER A 280 -45.19 -32.80 -3.45
C SER A 280 -44.21 -33.95 -3.43
N GLU A 281 -43.73 -34.25 -2.22
CA GLU A 281 -43.04 -35.47 -1.86
C GLU A 281 -44.04 -36.58 -2.20
N ARG A 282 -44.02 -36.96 -3.48
CA ARG A 282 -44.73 -38.12 -3.99
C ARG A 282 -44.01 -39.29 -3.36
N ALA A 283 -44.46 -39.67 -2.17
CA ALA A 283 -44.11 -40.89 -1.50
C ALA A 283 -44.20 -42.02 -2.54
N VAL A 284 -43.05 -42.51 -2.96
CA VAL A 284 -42.97 -43.78 -3.70
C VAL A 284 -43.36 -44.84 -2.68
N PRO A 285 -44.42 -45.64 -2.91
CA PRO A 285 -44.77 -46.72 -2.00
C PRO A 285 -43.63 -47.74 -2.04
N ILE A 286 -42.97 -47.93 -0.90
CA ILE A 286 -42.04 -49.03 -0.65
C ILE A 286 -42.85 -50.32 -0.79
N GLN A 287 -42.69 -51.02 -1.92
CA GLN A 287 -43.05 -52.43 -1.98
C GLN A 287 -42.07 -53.18 -1.09
N ALA A 288 -42.61 -53.79 -0.03
CA ALA A 288 -41.93 -54.76 0.78
C ALA A 288 -41.52 -55.94 -0.11
N SER A 289 -40.22 -56.06 -0.39
CA SER A 289 -39.63 -57.31 -0.84
C SER A 289 -38.85 -57.89 0.34
N GLU A 290 -39.52 -58.86 0.95
CA GLU A 290 -39.02 -59.85 1.88
C GLU A 290 -37.86 -60.65 1.26
N ASN A 291 -36.94 -61.12 2.12
CA ASN A 291 -35.77 -61.97 1.84
C ASN A 291 -34.56 -61.22 1.23
N THR A 292 -33.35 -61.23 1.79
CA THR A 292 -32.65 -62.33 2.46
C THR A 292 -31.46 -61.75 3.23
N LEU A 293 -31.26 -62.18 4.48
CA LEU A 293 -30.00 -62.02 5.20
C LEU A 293 -28.93 -62.90 4.53
N PRO A 294 -27.66 -62.46 4.45
CA PRO A 294 -26.66 -63.17 5.25
C PRO A 294 -25.56 -62.29 5.86
N LYS A 295 -25.37 -62.55 7.16
CA LYS A 295 -24.10 -62.79 7.87
C LYS A 295 -22.92 -61.81 7.74
N LEU A 296 -22.67 -61.19 8.89
CA LEU A 296 -21.46 -60.55 9.38
C LEU A 296 -20.17 -61.38 9.13
N PRO A 297 -19.03 -60.71 8.93
CA PRO A 297 -17.86 -61.05 9.73
C PRO A 297 -17.23 -59.84 10.43
N THR A 298 -16.99 -60.07 11.72
CA THR A 298 -16.10 -59.38 12.65
C THR A 298 -14.70 -59.15 12.06
N ALA A 299 -14.16 -57.95 12.22
CA ALA A 299 -12.71 -57.72 12.22
C ALA A 299 -12.37 -56.57 13.19
N THR A 300 -11.94 -56.97 14.38
CA THR A 300 -11.11 -56.22 15.32
C THR A 300 -9.71 -56.03 14.72
N LEU A 301 -9.12 -54.84 14.85
CA LEU A 301 -7.67 -54.71 15.01
C LEU A 301 -7.28 -53.33 15.55
N ASP A 302 -6.69 -53.38 16.74
CA ASP A 302 -5.99 -52.34 17.47
C ASP A 302 -4.69 -51.88 16.80
N HIS A 303 -4.37 -50.59 16.93
CA HIS A 303 -3.01 -50.03 17.14
C HIS A 303 -3.20 -48.53 17.37
N ASN A 304 -3.06 -47.93 18.56
CA ASN A 304 -1.91 -47.80 19.44
C ASN A 304 -0.59 -47.43 18.74
N VAL A 305 -0.34 -46.12 18.57
CA VAL A 305 1.02 -45.55 18.59
C VAL A 305 1.03 -44.27 19.43
N ASN A 306 1.76 -44.42 20.50
CA ASN A 306 2.25 -43.50 21.51
C ASN A 306 3.35 -42.58 20.95
N GLY A 307 3.56 -41.38 21.52
CA GLY A 307 4.93 -40.85 21.66
C GLY A 307 5.24 -39.41 21.26
N SER A 308 5.90 -38.73 22.22
CA SER A 308 6.75 -37.52 22.15
C SER A 308 6.01 -36.17 22.11
N ASP A 309 5.94 -35.36 23.19
CA ASP A 309 6.96 -34.98 24.17
C ASP A 309 8.23 -34.38 23.53
N SER A 310 8.34 -33.04 23.57
CA SER A 310 9.58 -32.26 23.71
C SER A 310 9.22 -30.79 23.97
N ALA A 311 9.34 -30.41 25.23
CA ALA A 311 9.60 -29.05 25.65
C ALA A 311 11.05 -28.68 25.28
N GLU A 312 11.29 -27.47 24.79
CA GLU A 312 12.62 -26.89 24.79
C GLU A 312 12.53 -25.42 25.23
N THR A 313 12.79 -25.25 26.52
CA THR A 313 13.16 -24.01 27.18
C THR A 313 14.68 -23.89 27.06
N LEU A 314 15.22 -22.81 26.53
CA LEU A 314 16.60 -22.41 26.81
C LEU A 314 16.69 -20.89 26.97
N GLU A 315 16.82 -20.50 28.23
CA GLU A 315 17.59 -19.35 28.69
C GLU A 315 19.03 -19.40 28.14
N GLY A 316 19.63 -18.23 27.96
CA GLY A 316 21.03 -18.09 27.60
C GLY A 316 21.48 -16.65 27.75
N ASP A 317 21.77 -16.26 28.99
CA ASP A 317 22.63 -15.13 29.36
C ASP A 317 23.95 -15.16 28.58
N GLN A 318 24.29 -14.05 27.92
CA GLN A 318 25.63 -13.43 27.86
C GLN A 318 25.48 -11.92 27.64
#